data_AF-A0A7C3KT31-F1
#
_entry.id   AF-A0A7C3KT31-F1
#
_cell.length_a   1.000
_cell.length_b   1.000
_cell.length_c   1.000
_cell.angle_alpha   90.00
_cell.angle_beta   90.00
_cell.angle_gamma   90.00
#
_symmetry.space_group_name_H-M   'P 1'
#
loop_
_entity.id
_entity.type
_entity.pdbx_description
1 polymer ?
#
loop_
_entity_poly.entity_id
_entity_poly.type
_entity_poly.pdbx_seq_one_letter_code
_entity_poly.pdbx_strand_id
1 'polypeptide(L)'
;MQVQTDTESTETVSEDTLSQSTTSEGTADESAATTGTESPGMGAASSEAASVEQAPAEAAPDGDGSAKTEQPVDETLGTRAEVEVLGDCKRRITASVPVEKVREELDRNYKELASTVQLPGFRKGRIPRPLLESRFGKEIESDVKQSLLSVSLSEVIEAQKLDVVGSPTVTEVELKRDADMTYVVELEVRPEFELPQYKAIEVSREAVPVKEEDVEERLQALRRKAAKLEPVDLAQAGADSVYIGKYTLFRDAVKVKGGVDVSFLPVSKVLGPFFVEDLEERVKTWNISAGEPLKLTVRVPADYSDEVLRGKEAELEFVLEETRKSVLPELNDDFAKSLEKGSLDEVRADIRKSLEELARRDSDRKVEARILEKILGSTTLALPEGLVAGMVSRRRLEREYELLERGMPPEEVKATLVREWGAEQESPQGEAGETASTEPAPGGPESAPQPAAAASEEIRREIKEYFVLERIASNEKIYATEEEVDKRVYLMATMYGIPPGRLLEELRSSGRLEGLRTSLRSEKVRAFLRKEARILGPDGQPEAAQA
;
A
#
# COMPACT_ATOMS: atom_id res chain seq x y z
N MET A 1 -41.39 64.65 -18.85
CA MET A 1 -40.93 65.25 -20.11
C MET A 1 -40.19 64.15 -20.85
N GLN A 2 -40.81 63.67 -21.95
CA GLN A 2 -40.32 62.82 -23.05
C GLN A 2 -39.66 61.47 -22.65
N VAL A 3 -40.32 60.30 -22.79
CA VAL A 3 -41.04 59.66 -23.92
C VAL A 3 -40.09 59.18 -25.02
N GLN A 4 -40.35 57.94 -25.46
CA GLN A 4 -40.02 57.23 -26.71
C GLN A 4 -39.01 56.08 -26.52
N THR A 5 -39.44 54.80 -26.51
CA THR A 5 -40.00 53.97 -27.62
C THR A 5 -38.95 53.78 -28.72
N ASP A 6 -38.57 52.57 -29.11
CA ASP A 6 -39.32 51.62 -29.96
C ASP A 6 -38.67 50.21 -29.81
N THR A 7 -39.39 49.10 -29.57
CA THR A 7 -40.15 48.26 -30.55
C THR A 7 -39.30 47.85 -31.77
N GLU A 8 -39.28 46.61 -32.27
CA GLU A 8 -40.11 45.43 -32.08
C GLU A 8 -39.48 44.24 -32.86
N SER A 9 -39.96 43.03 -32.55
CA SER A 9 -40.34 41.97 -33.52
C SER A 9 -39.24 41.18 -34.25
N THR A 10 -39.05 39.91 -33.86
CA THR A 10 -39.68 38.68 -34.43
C THR A 10 -39.04 38.23 -35.74
N GLU A 11 -38.45 37.04 -35.76
CA GLU A 11 -38.89 35.99 -36.67
C GLU A 11 -38.27 34.63 -36.31
N THR A 12 -39.17 33.67 -36.17
CA THR A 12 -39.03 32.22 -36.23
C THR A 12 -38.55 31.75 -37.63
N VAL A 13 -38.38 30.42 -37.76
CA VAL A 13 -38.28 29.58 -39.00
C VAL A 13 -36.85 29.08 -39.25
N SER A 14 -36.56 27.83 -39.57
CA SER A 14 -37.26 26.53 -39.56
C SER A 14 -36.23 25.45 -39.89
N GLU A 15 -36.63 24.20 -39.66
CA GLU A 15 -36.15 22.99 -40.33
C GLU A 15 -35.78 23.20 -41.81
N ASP A 16 -34.71 22.53 -42.26
CA ASP A 16 -34.78 21.89 -43.58
C ASP A 16 -33.93 20.61 -43.66
N THR A 17 -34.64 19.58 -44.09
CA THR A 17 -34.24 18.30 -44.64
C THR A 17 -33.29 18.41 -45.83
N LEU A 18 -32.39 17.44 -46.01
CA LEU A 18 -32.08 16.96 -47.36
C LEU A 18 -31.70 15.47 -47.36
N SER A 19 -32.39 14.74 -48.23
CA SER A 19 -32.24 13.30 -48.47
C SER A 19 -31.70 13.06 -49.89
N GLN A 20 -31.11 11.87 -50.08
CA GLN A 20 -30.90 11.10 -51.32
C GLN A 20 -29.78 11.58 -52.29
N SER A 21 -28.90 10.72 -52.82
CA SER A 21 -29.17 9.54 -53.68
C SER A 21 -27.83 8.76 -53.95
N THR A 22 -27.77 7.42 -53.77
CA THR A 22 -27.72 6.30 -54.79
C THR A 22 -26.62 6.45 -55.87
N THR A 23 -25.74 5.49 -56.25
CA THR A 23 -25.86 4.05 -56.61
C THR A 23 -24.43 3.51 -56.85
N SER A 24 -24.04 2.25 -56.55
CA SER A 24 -23.97 1.10 -57.49
C SER A 24 -23.23 -0.06 -56.78
N GLU A 25 -23.85 -1.25 -56.68
CA GLU A 25 -23.55 -2.50 -57.45
C GLU A 25 -22.11 -3.02 -57.27
N GLY A 26 -21.81 -4.29 -56.99
CA GLY A 26 -22.57 -5.54 -56.89
C GLY A 26 -21.61 -6.63 -56.34
N THR A 27 -22.07 -7.53 -55.47
CA THR A 27 -22.61 -8.88 -55.76
C THR A 27 -21.55 -9.96 -55.98
N ALA A 28 -21.51 -10.92 -55.04
CA ALA A 28 -21.38 -12.39 -55.15
C ALA A 28 -20.72 -12.88 -53.84
N ASP A 29 -21.44 -13.46 -52.87
CA ASP A 29 -22.14 -14.76 -52.90
C ASP A 29 -21.20 -15.88 -53.40
N GLU A 30 -20.99 -17.00 -52.72
CA GLU A 30 -21.99 -17.94 -52.23
C GLU A 30 -21.23 -19.01 -51.42
N SER A 31 -21.52 -19.17 -50.12
CA SER A 31 -22.31 -20.27 -49.49
C SER A 31 -21.48 -21.51 -49.12
N ALA A 32 -21.50 -21.89 -47.83
CA ALA A 32 -22.42 -22.83 -47.18
C ALA A 32 -21.86 -24.27 -47.25
N ALA A 33 -22.12 -25.21 -46.33
CA ALA A 33 -23.13 -25.36 -45.31
C ALA A 33 -22.57 -26.41 -44.29
N THR A 34 -22.65 -26.20 -42.98
CA THR A 34 -23.70 -26.66 -42.04
C THR A 34 -23.49 -28.04 -41.40
N THR A 35 -23.85 -28.07 -40.10
CA THR A 35 -24.27 -29.20 -39.24
C THR A 35 -23.16 -30.20 -38.85
N GLY A 36 -23.07 -30.71 -37.62
CA GLY A 36 -23.91 -30.67 -36.44
C GLY A 36 -23.59 -31.89 -35.56
N THR A 37 -23.55 -31.68 -34.24
CA THR A 37 -23.93 -32.62 -33.16
C THR A 37 -23.05 -33.83 -32.79
N GLU A 38 -22.99 -34.02 -31.47
CA GLU A 38 -22.78 -35.25 -30.66
C GLU A 38 -21.39 -35.56 -30.06
N SER A 39 -21.38 -35.56 -28.72
CA SER A 39 -20.48 -36.36 -27.86
C SER A 39 -20.81 -37.85 -27.98
N PRO A 40 -19.85 -38.75 -27.65
CA PRO A 40 -19.78 -39.35 -26.30
C PRO A 40 -18.31 -39.38 -25.81
N GLY A 41 -17.93 -39.53 -24.54
CA GLY A 41 -18.42 -40.41 -23.49
C GLY A 41 -17.35 -41.48 -23.17
N MET A 42 -16.74 -41.36 -21.98
CA MET A 42 -16.12 -42.39 -21.13
C MET A 42 -14.95 -43.26 -21.66
N GLY A 43 -13.85 -43.30 -20.90
CA GLY A 43 -12.80 -44.31 -21.04
C GLY A 43 -11.73 -44.21 -19.95
N ALA A 44 -11.98 -44.88 -18.82
CA ALA A 44 -11.01 -45.10 -17.74
C ALA A 44 -9.91 -46.08 -18.16
N ALA A 45 -8.68 -45.90 -17.67
CA ALA A 45 -7.82 -47.00 -17.20
C ALA A 45 -6.55 -46.47 -16.50
N SER A 46 -6.35 -47.01 -15.30
CA SER A 46 -5.16 -46.93 -14.45
C SER A 46 -3.97 -47.72 -14.99
N SER A 47 -2.74 -47.28 -14.67
CA SER A 47 -1.56 -48.10 -14.30
C SER A 47 -0.39 -47.12 -14.10
N GLU A 48 0.06 -46.78 -12.90
CA GLU A 48 0.93 -47.56 -12.00
C GLU A 48 2.29 -47.99 -12.59
N ALA A 49 3.35 -47.50 -11.92
CA ALA A 49 4.75 -47.92 -11.91
C ALA A 49 5.64 -47.69 -13.15
N ALA A 50 6.66 -46.82 -13.01
CA ALA A 50 8.03 -47.25 -12.67
C ALA A 50 9.05 -46.13 -12.96
N SER A 51 9.84 -45.81 -11.94
CA SER A 51 11.08 -45.03 -12.05
C SER A 51 12.13 -45.78 -12.86
N VAL A 52 12.75 -45.14 -13.85
CA VAL A 52 14.13 -45.42 -14.28
C VAL A 52 14.80 -44.12 -14.74
N GLU A 53 15.89 -43.83 -14.05
CA GLU A 53 17.00 -42.94 -14.34
C GLU A 53 17.71 -43.33 -15.66
N GLN A 54 17.91 -42.39 -16.59
CA GLN A 54 19.17 -42.23 -17.36
C GLN A 54 19.11 -41.07 -18.36
N ALA A 55 20.23 -40.35 -18.41
CA ALA A 55 20.56 -39.27 -19.35
C ALA A 55 20.48 -39.69 -20.83
N PRO A 56 20.50 -38.72 -21.76
CA PRO A 56 21.15 -38.94 -23.04
C PRO A 56 22.24 -37.89 -23.33
N ALA A 57 23.36 -38.42 -23.79
CA ALA A 57 24.44 -37.72 -24.46
C ALA A 57 24.05 -37.38 -25.91
N GLU A 58 24.50 -36.21 -26.34
CA GLU A 58 25.12 -35.88 -27.65
C GLU A 58 24.52 -36.46 -28.95
N ALA A 59 23.91 -35.59 -29.74
CA ALA A 59 23.91 -35.67 -31.20
C ALA A 59 23.82 -34.25 -31.81
N ALA A 60 24.86 -33.84 -32.52
CA ALA A 60 24.95 -32.59 -33.26
C ALA A 60 24.02 -32.57 -34.50
N PRO A 61 23.69 -31.37 -35.00
CA PRO A 61 23.86 -31.13 -36.43
C PRO A 61 24.65 -29.85 -36.72
N ASP A 62 25.57 -29.99 -37.68
CA ASP A 62 26.29 -28.92 -38.37
C ASP A 62 25.34 -27.88 -38.98
N GLY A 63 25.67 -26.60 -38.78
CA GLY A 63 24.95 -25.47 -39.36
C GLY A 63 25.67 -24.16 -39.08
N ASP A 64 26.57 -23.80 -39.99
CA ASP A 64 27.32 -22.54 -40.07
C ASP A 64 26.41 -21.31 -39.89
N GLY A 65 26.66 -20.57 -38.82
CA GLY A 65 26.04 -19.30 -38.49
C GLY A 65 26.84 -18.67 -37.36
N SER A 66 27.78 -17.79 -37.71
CA SER A 66 28.68 -17.08 -36.80
C SER A 66 27.91 -16.24 -35.78
N ALA A 67 27.40 -16.87 -34.72
CA ALA A 67 27.01 -16.25 -33.47
C ALA A 67 28.28 -16.10 -32.63
N LYS A 68 28.74 -14.86 -32.45
CA LYS A 68 29.71 -14.53 -31.42
C LYS A 68 29.10 -14.91 -30.08
N THR A 69 29.50 -16.08 -29.59
CA THR A 69 29.26 -16.50 -28.21
C THR A 69 30.19 -15.64 -27.37
N GLU A 70 29.65 -14.58 -26.80
CA GLU A 70 30.30 -13.85 -25.72
C GLU A 70 30.47 -14.84 -24.56
N GLN A 71 31.71 -15.28 -24.37
CA GLN A 71 32.11 -15.99 -23.17
C GLN A 71 31.91 -15.03 -21.98
N PRO A 72 31.39 -15.49 -20.82
CA PRO A 72 31.43 -14.66 -19.63
C PRO A 72 32.90 -14.51 -19.26
N VAL A 73 33.46 -13.33 -19.51
CA VAL A 73 34.74 -12.93 -18.96
C VAL A 73 34.56 -12.87 -17.44
N ASP A 74 35.26 -13.74 -16.74
CA ASP A 74 35.46 -13.68 -15.30
C ASP A 74 36.32 -12.44 -14.99
N GLU A 75 35.68 -11.27 -15.02
CA GLU A 75 36.30 -9.94 -14.93
C GLU A 75 36.26 -9.44 -13.48
N THR A 76 36.78 -10.22 -12.54
CA THR A 76 36.96 -9.73 -11.17
C THR A 76 37.98 -8.59 -11.16
N LEU A 77 37.72 -7.51 -10.43
CA LEU A 77 38.57 -6.32 -10.34
C LEU A 77 39.89 -6.58 -9.57
N GLY A 78 40.10 -7.80 -9.06
CA GLY A 78 41.27 -8.15 -8.25
C GLY A 78 41.31 -7.35 -6.94
N THR A 79 40.15 -6.92 -6.45
CA THR A 79 39.97 -6.06 -5.29
C THR A 79 40.57 -6.73 -4.05
N ARG A 80 41.48 -6.04 -3.37
CA ARG A 80 41.95 -6.45 -2.04
C ARG A 80 41.09 -5.76 -1.01
N ALA A 81 40.46 -6.53 -0.12
CA ALA A 81 39.61 -5.99 0.92
C ALA A 81 39.95 -6.58 2.29
N GLU A 82 39.94 -5.70 3.29
CA GLU A 82 40.01 -6.03 4.69
C GLU A 82 38.66 -5.68 5.33
N VAL A 83 38.10 -6.62 6.10
CA VAL A 83 36.81 -6.46 6.77
C VAL A 83 37.03 -6.38 8.27
N GLU A 84 36.78 -5.21 8.83
CA GLU A 84 36.83 -4.95 10.27
C GLU A 84 35.44 -5.10 10.91
N VAL A 85 35.41 -5.64 12.13
CA VAL A 85 34.19 -5.81 12.93
C VAL A 85 34.09 -4.65 13.91
N LEU A 86 33.11 -3.77 13.71
CA LEU A 86 32.91 -2.59 14.56
C LEU A 86 31.85 -2.80 15.65
N GLY A 87 30.96 -3.78 15.47
CA GLY A 87 29.93 -4.15 16.43
C GLY A 87 29.19 -5.40 15.97
N ASP A 88 28.08 -5.71 16.63
CA ASP A 88 27.32 -6.95 16.39
C ASP A 88 26.83 -7.04 14.94
N CYS A 89 26.30 -5.93 14.41
CA CYS A 89 25.80 -5.85 13.04
C CYS A 89 26.66 -4.98 12.13
N LYS A 90 27.62 -4.20 12.65
CA LYS A 90 28.37 -3.21 11.85
C LYS A 90 29.71 -3.76 11.36
N ARG A 91 29.97 -3.63 10.07
CA ARG A 91 31.23 -3.97 9.42
C ARG A 91 31.79 -2.77 8.69
N ARG A 92 33.11 -2.63 8.72
CA ARG A 92 33.84 -1.66 7.90
C ARG A 92 34.70 -2.42 6.92
N ILE A 93 34.53 -2.11 5.64
CA ILE A 93 35.30 -2.67 4.55
C ILE A 93 36.27 -1.61 4.08
N THR A 94 37.56 -1.90 4.20
CA THR A 94 38.63 -1.11 3.59
C THR A 94 39.13 -1.90 2.39
N ALA A 95 38.92 -1.37 1.20
CA ALA A 95 39.29 -2.06 -0.03
C ALA A 95 40.07 -1.18 -0.99
N SER A 96 40.89 -1.84 -1.80
CA SER A 96 41.79 -1.24 -2.77
C SER A 96 41.62 -1.92 -4.13
N VAL A 97 41.29 -1.12 -5.14
CA VAL A 97 41.19 -1.53 -6.54
C VAL A 97 42.49 -1.15 -7.26
N PRO A 98 43.17 -2.09 -7.95
CA PRO A 98 44.42 -1.81 -8.66
C PRO A 98 44.33 -0.69 -9.71
N VAL A 99 45.35 0.15 -9.80
CA VAL A 99 45.44 1.28 -10.76
C VAL A 99 45.24 0.87 -12.22
N GLU A 100 45.63 -0.33 -12.60
CA GLU A 100 45.50 -0.88 -13.95
C GLU A 100 44.04 -0.97 -14.36
N LYS A 101 43.17 -1.45 -13.44
CA LYS A 101 41.74 -1.53 -13.64
C LYS A 101 41.07 -0.17 -13.60
N VAL A 102 41.54 0.72 -12.72
CA VAL A 102 41.07 2.12 -12.70
C VAL A 102 41.35 2.82 -14.03
N ARG A 103 42.55 2.63 -14.61
CA ARG A 103 42.92 3.20 -15.91
C ARG A 103 42.12 2.60 -17.05
N GLU A 104 41.92 1.28 -17.05
CA GLU A 104 41.10 0.59 -18.05
C GLU A 104 39.67 1.14 -18.09
N GLU A 105 39.06 1.33 -16.91
CA GLU A 105 37.72 1.91 -16.78
C GLU A 105 37.65 3.37 -17.22
N LEU A 106 38.61 4.20 -16.80
CA LEU A 106 38.70 5.59 -17.24
C LEU A 106 38.85 5.68 -18.77
N ASP A 107 39.73 4.87 -19.35
CA ASP A 107 39.95 4.81 -20.80
C ASP A 107 38.69 4.42 -21.56
N ARG A 108 37.93 3.46 -21.03
CA ARG A 108 36.65 3.02 -21.60
C ARG A 108 35.62 4.15 -21.59
N ASN A 109 35.43 4.81 -20.45
CA ASN A 109 34.49 5.92 -20.30
C ASN A 109 34.86 7.13 -21.18
N TYR A 110 36.14 7.48 -21.30
CA TYR A 110 36.58 8.55 -22.21
C TYR A 110 36.34 8.22 -23.69
N LYS A 111 36.51 6.95 -24.10
CA LYS A 111 36.22 6.51 -25.48
C LYS A 111 34.72 6.59 -25.79
N GLU A 112 33.89 6.16 -24.86
CA GLU A 112 32.43 6.23 -25.01
C GLU A 112 31.96 7.69 -25.08
N LEU A 113 32.42 8.54 -24.16
CA LEU A 113 32.10 9.97 -24.16
C LEU A 113 32.55 10.64 -25.47
N ALA A 114 33.73 10.30 -25.99
CA ALA A 114 34.22 10.84 -27.27
C ALA A 114 33.30 10.52 -28.44
N SER A 115 32.57 9.40 -28.39
CA SER A 115 31.62 8.98 -29.43
C SER A 115 30.25 9.69 -29.32
N THR A 116 29.83 10.02 -28.09
CA THR A 116 28.52 10.59 -27.79
C THR A 116 28.51 12.12 -27.82
N VAL A 117 29.56 12.76 -27.27
CA VAL A 117 29.62 14.21 -27.09
C VAL A 117 29.95 14.93 -28.39
N GLN A 118 29.30 16.08 -28.61
CA GLN A 118 29.58 16.98 -29.71
C GLN A 118 30.18 18.28 -29.18
N LEU A 119 31.45 18.55 -29.53
CA LEU A 119 32.12 19.79 -29.20
C LEU A 119 32.25 20.70 -30.44
N PRO A 120 32.06 22.03 -30.29
CA PRO A 120 32.28 22.97 -31.39
C PRO A 120 33.69 22.81 -31.99
N GLY A 121 33.76 22.62 -33.31
CA GLY A 121 35.04 22.45 -34.03
C GLY A 121 35.55 21.00 -34.14
N PHE A 122 34.90 20.02 -33.50
CA PHE A 122 35.31 18.61 -33.57
C PHE A 122 34.18 17.70 -34.07
N ARG A 123 34.53 16.73 -34.92
CA ARG A 123 33.61 15.69 -35.37
C ARG A 123 33.45 14.64 -34.27
N LYS A 124 32.21 14.16 -34.07
CA LYS A 124 31.88 13.05 -33.15
C LYS A 124 32.85 11.88 -33.32
N GLY A 125 33.36 11.33 -32.22
CA GLY A 125 34.32 10.23 -32.19
C GLY A 125 35.79 10.59 -32.45
N ARG A 126 36.10 11.86 -32.76
CA ARG A 126 37.48 12.32 -33.06
C ARG A 126 37.89 13.52 -32.20
N ILE A 127 37.32 13.62 -31.00
CA ILE A 127 37.71 14.63 -30.02
C ILE A 127 38.99 14.16 -29.32
N PRO A 128 40.07 14.96 -29.28
CA PRO A 128 41.29 14.61 -28.55
C PRO A 128 41.03 14.42 -27.05
N ARG A 129 41.62 13.37 -26.47
CA ARG A 129 41.47 13.00 -25.06
C ARG A 129 41.80 14.13 -24.06
N PRO A 130 42.90 14.91 -24.21
CA PRO A 130 43.20 16.00 -23.28
C PRO A 130 42.11 17.07 -23.21
N LEU A 131 41.36 17.28 -24.30
CA LEU A 131 40.27 18.25 -24.33
C LEU A 131 39.02 17.72 -23.61
N LEU A 132 38.74 16.42 -23.71
CA LEU A 132 37.68 15.75 -22.94
C LEU A 132 38.01 15.75 -21.45
N GLU A 133 39.25 15.42 -21.09
CA GLU A 133 39.71 15.44 -19.70
C GLU A 133 39.61 16.83 -19.07
N SER A 134 39.97 17.88 -19.81
CA SER A 134 39.86 19.26 -19.32
C SER A 134 38.41 19.72 -19.11
N ARG A 135 37.45 19.18 -19.86
CA ARG A 135 36.04 19.63 -19.85
C ARG A 135 35.13 18.76 -19.01
N PHE A 136 35.32 17.45 -19.06
CA PHE A 136 34.46 16.42 -18.46
C PHE A 136 35.23 15.52 -17.48
N GLY A 137 36.49 15.84 -17.16
CA GLY A 137 37.34 15.00 -16.33
C GLY A 137 36.74 14.69 -14.96
N LYS A 138 36.19 15.70 -14.28
CA LYS A 138 35.58 15.54 -12.95
C LYS A 138 34.30 14.70 -12.96
N GLU A 139 33.48 14.84 -14.00
CA GLU A 139 32.23 14.11 -14.17
C GLU A 139 32.53 12.62 -14.42
N ILE A 140 33.43 12.33 -15.38
CA ILE A 140 33.89 10.97 -15.65
C ILE A 140 34.58 10.35 -14.42
N GLU A 141 35.44 11.10 -13.72
CA GLU A 141 36.08 10.57 -12.51
C GLU A 141 35.05 10.23 -11.43
N SER A 142 33.98 11.00 -11.30
CA SER A 142 32.87 10.70 -10.38
C SER A 142 32.08 9.46 -10.82
N ASP A 143 31.74 9.35 -12.10
CA ASP A 143 30.97 8.22 -12.65
C ASP A 143 31.78 6.92 -12.54
N VAL A 144 33.06 6.96 -12.91
CA VAL A 144 33.97 5.82 -12.79
C VAL A 144 34.20 5.44 -11.34
N LYS A 145 34.34 6.42 -10.44
CA LYS A 145 34.44 6.18 -9.00
C LYS A 145 33.22 5.44 -8.47
N GLN A 146 32.01 5.86 -8.84
CA GLN A 146 30.78 5.22 -8.39
C GLN A 146 30.59 3.82 -9.00
N SER A 147 30.92 3.65 -10.28
CA SER A 147 30.86 2.37 -10.97
C SER A 147 31.84 1.35 -10.37
N LEU A 148 33.13 1.71 -10.25
CA LEU A 148 34.17 0.87 -9.66
C LEU A 148 33.85 0.51 -8.20
N LEU A 149 33.34 1.47 -7.42
CA LEU A 149 32.91 1.22 -6.06
C LEU A 149 31.80 0.17 -6.02
N SER A 150 30.76 0.31 -6.85
CA SER A 150 29.63 -0.61 -6.88
C SER A 150 30.04 -2.03 -7.25
N VAL A 151 30.87 -2.19 -8.29
CA VAL A 151 31.34 -3.51 -8.75
C VAL A 151 32.27 -4.13 -7.72
N SER A 152 33.30 -3.40 -7.27
CA SER A 152 34.27 -3.94 -6.30
C SER A 152 33.62 -4.26 -4.95
N LEU A 153 32.68 -3.45 -4.48
CA LEU A 153 31.96 -3.73 -3.25
C LEU A 153 31.13 -5.01 -3.38
N SER A 154 30.47 -5.22 -4.52
CA SER A 154 29.69 -6.44 -4.80
C SER A 154 30.59 -7.68 -4.79
N GLU A 155 31.75 -7.63 -5.45
CA GLU A 155 32.73 -8.71 -5.42
C GLU A 155 33.19 -9.05 -4.00
N VAL A 156 33.48 -8.03 -3.18
CA VAL A 156 33.92 -8.23 -1.80
C VAL A 156 32.81 -8.85 -0.94
N ILE A 157 31.57 -8.39 -1.10
CA ILE A 157 30.40 -8.94 -0.40
C ILE A 157 30.21 -10.42 -0.76
N GLU A 158 30.30 -10.78 -2.04
CA GLU A 158 30.16 -12.15 -2.52
C GLU A 158 31.32 -13.04 -2.05
N ALA A 159 32.56 -12.58 -2.17
CA ALA A 159 33.76 -13.31 -1.76
C ALA A 159 33.77 -13.61 -0.26
N GLN A 160 33.31 -12.66 0.56
CA GLN A 160 33.22 -12.79 2.02
C GLN A 160 31.88 -13.36 2.50
N LYS A 161 30.93 -13.64 1.58
CA LYS A 161 29.58 -14.13 1.88
C LYS A 161 28.85 -13.31 2.94
N LEU A 162 28.95 -11.99 2.84
CA LEU A 162 28.31 -11.08 3.78
C LEU A 162 26.83 -10.93 3.43
N ASP A 163 25.96 -11.29 4.37
CA ASP A 163 24.52 -11.01 4.28
C ASP A 163 24.26 -9.53 4.63
N VAL A 164 24.50 -8.63 3.68
CA VAL A 164 24.34 -7.18 3.89
C VAL A 164 22.86 -6.81 4.01
N VAL A 165 22.56 -5.94 4.97
CA VAL A 165 21.22 -5.45 5.28
C VAL A 165 21.23 -3.92 5.25
N GLY A 166 20.30 -3.33 4.50
CA GLY A 166 20.22 -1.89 4.31
C GLY A 166 21.22 -1.37 3.28
N SER A 167 21.44 -0.05 3.29
CA SER A 167 22.32 0.61 2.32
C SER A 167 23.70 0.84 2.92
N PRO A 168 24.80 0.52 2.20
CA PRO A 168 26.14 0.82 2.66
C PRO A 168 26.37 2.34 2.72
N THR A 169 27.09 2.78 3.76
CA THR A 169 27.52 4.17 3.94
C THR A 169 28.98 4.30 3.54
N VAL A 170 29.22 5.10 2.51
CA VAL A 170 30.56 5.37 2.01
C VAL A 170 31.18 6.48 2.85
N THR A 171 32.25 6.18 3.58
CA THR A 171 32.91 7.17 4.47
C THR A 171 33.98 7.95 3.70
N GLU A 172 34.82 7.22 2.97
CA GLU A 172 35.94 7.82 2.24
C GLU A 172 36.16 7.04 0.96
N VAL A 173 36.45 7.76 -0.12
CA VAL A 173 36.84 7.15 -1.39
C VAL A 173 37.83 8.08 -2.07
N GLU A 174 39.05 7.61 -2.20
CA GLU A 174 40.10 8.27 -2.95
C GLU A 174 40.29 7.56 -4.29
N LEU A 175 40.05 8.30 -5.36
CA LEU A 175 40.41 7.89 -6.72
C LEU A 175 41.45 8.86 -7.25
N LYS A 176 42.62 8.35 -7.62
CA LYS A 176 43.70 9.11 -8.27
C LYS A 176 44.04 8.37 -9.56
N ARG A 177 44.25 9.11 -10.65
CA ARG A 177 44.50 8.53 -11.99
C ARG A 177 45.71 7.58 -12.06
N ASP A 178 46.71 7.82 -11.21
CA ASP A 178 47.99 7.12 -11.22
C ASP A 178 48.24 6.32 -9.93
N ALA A 179 47.19 6.04 -9.15
CA ALA A 179 47.27 5.21 -7.95
C ALA A 179 46.06 4.30 -7.82
N ASP A 180 46.17 3.33 -6.92
CA ASP A 180 45.06 2.46 -6.57
C ASP A 180 43.90 3.27 -6.01
N MET A 181 42.68 2.88 -6.37
CA MET A 181 41.48 3.46 -5.79
C MET A 181 41.27 2.80 -4.43
N THR A 182 41.25 3.60 -3.37
CA THR A 182 40.99 3.11 -2.01
C THR A 182 39.65 3.63 -1.53
N TYR A 183 38.92 2.79 -0.82
CA TYR A 183 37.66 3.19 -0.21
C TYR A 183 37.42 2.52 1.13
N VAL A 184 36.67 3.24 1.97
CA VAL A 184 36.17 2.80 3.26
C VAL A 184 34.65 2.87 3.22
N VAL A 185 34.03 1.69 3.32
CA VAL A 185 32.57 1.53 3.35
C VAL A 185 32.17 0.93 4.68
N GLU A 186 31.21 1.54 5.34
CA GLU A 186 30.55 0.98 6.51
C GLU A 186 29.22 0.37 6.07
N LEU A 187 28.97 -0.87 6.44
CA LEU A 187 27.73 -1.55 6.13
C LEU A 187 27.24 -2.34 7.33
N GLU A 188 25.94 -2.64 7.32
CA GLU A 188 25.34 -3.49 8.32
C GLU A 188 25.10 -4.88 7.74
N VAL A 189 25.39 -5.91 8.53
CA VAL A 189 25.14 -7.31 8.19
C VAL A 189 23.97 -7.84 9.00
N ARG A 190 23.32 -8.87 8.48
CA ARG A 190 22.26 -9.60 9.17
C ARG A 190 22.79 -10.07 10.54
N PRO A 191 22.03 -9.84 11.62
CA PRO A 191 22.47 -10.25 12.95
C PRO A 191 22.50 -11.77 13.08
N GLU A 192 23.56 -12.27 13.71
CA GLU A 192 23.65 -13.66 14.16
C GLU A 192 23.12 -13.77 15.60
N PHE A 193 22.22 -14.72 15.84
CA PHE A 193 21.64 -14.97 17.17
C PHE A 193 21.16 -16.41 17.31
N GLU A 194 21.03 -16.84 18.56
CA GLU A 194 20.47 -18.14 18.92
C GLU A 194 18.97 -18.03 19.17
N LEU A 195 18.22 -19.02 18.68
CA LEU A 195 16.79 -19.11 18.93
C LEU A 195 16.53 -19.71 20.32
N PRO A 196 15.71 -19.08 21.17
CA PRO A 196 15.24 -19.69 22.41
C PRO A 196 14.26 -20.83 22.09
N GLN A 197 13.72 -21.48 23.13
CA GLN A 197 12.68 -22.48 22.94
C GLN A 197 11.41 -21.83 22.36
N TYR A 198 11.12 -22.12 21.09
CA TYR A 198 9.92 -21.63 20.40
C TYR A 198 8.82 -22.69 20.22
N LYS A 199 9.09 -23.95 20.57
CA LYS A 199 8.12 -25.07 20.54
C LYS A 199 7.54 -25.32 21.94
N ALA A 200 6.29 -25.81 21.98
CA ALA A 200 5.57 -26.10 23.22
C ALA A 200 5.39 -24.90 24.15
N ILE A 201 5.33 -23.68 23.59
CA ILE A 201 5.04 -22.47 24.36
C ILE A 201 3.60 -22.54 24.86
N GLU A 202 3.42 -22.39 26.18
CA GLU A 202 2.11 -22.39 26.80
C GLU A 202 1.45 -21.03 26.64
N VAL A 203 0.27 -20.97 26.01
CA VAL A 203 -0.49 -19.74 25.81
C VAL A 203 -1.96 -19.99 26.13
N SER A 204 -2.59 -19.06 26.84
CA SER A 204 -4.03 -19.12 27.11
C SER A 204 -4.83 -18.54 25.95
N ARG A 205 -5.90 -19.22 25.56
CA ARG A 205 -6.94 -18.73 24.67
C ARG A 205 -8.08 -18.15 25.49
N GLU A 206 -8.43 -16.91 25.21
CA GLU A 206 -9.70 -16.33 25.66
C GLU A 206 -10.81 -16.79 24.72
N ALA A 207 -11.83 -17.44 25.29
CA ALA A 207 -13.09 -17.66 24.59
C ALA A 207 -13.85 -16.33 24.58
N VAL A 208 -14.18 -15.84 23.38
CA VAL A 208 -15.15 -14.76 23.21
C VAL A 208 -16.46 -15.44 22.80
N PRO A 209 -17.33 -15.82 23.74
CA PRO A 209 -18.60 -16.43 23.39
C PRO A 209 -19.46 -15.41 22.64
N VAL A 210 -20.02 -15.81 21.51
CA VAL A 210 -21.02 -15.02 20.79
C VAL A 210 -22.32 -15.10 21.59
N LYS A 211 -22.81 -13.96 22.07
CA LYS A 211 -24.05 -13.90 22.83
C LYS A 211 -25.24 -13.72 21.90
N GLU A 212 -26.44 -14.06 22.37
CA GLU A 212 -27.67 -13.82 21.61
C GLU A 212 -27.89 -12.32 21.35
N GLU A 213 -27.45 -11.46 22.28
CA GLU A 213 -27.50 -10.01 22.10
C GLU A 213 -26.69 -9.54 20.88
N ASP A 214 -25.52 -10.15 20.62
CA ASP A 214 -24.66 -9.79 19.48
C ASP A 214 -25.33 -10.20 18.14
N VAL A 215 -26.01 -11.34 18.13
CA VAL A 215 -26.78 -11.84 16.97
C VAL A 215 -27.96 -10.92 16.69
N GLU A 216 -28.69 -10.52 17.73
CA GLU A 216 -29.85 -9.64 17.60
C GLU A 216 -29.43 -8.24 17.16
N GLU A 217 -28.35 -7.67 17.70
CA GLU A 217 -27.81 -6.38 17.26
C GLU A 217 -27.46 -6.41 15.76
N ARG A 218 -26.79 -7.48 15.31
CA ARG A 218 -26.43 -7.64 13.90
C ARG A 218 -27.66 -7.83 13.02
N LEU A 219 -28.67 -8.56 13.48
CA LEU A 219 -29.95 -8.74 12.79
C LEU A 219 -30.69 -7.40 12.64
N GLN A 220 -30.76 -6.60 13.69
CA GLN A 220 -31.36 -5.26 13.64
C GLN A 220 -30.59 -4.33 12.71
N ALA A 221 -29.26 -4.41 12.68
CA ALA A 221 -28.45 -3.65 11.73
C ALA A 221 -28.75 -4.03 10.27
N LEU A 222 -28.92 -5.32 9.97
CA LEU A 222 -29.34 -5.78 8.64
C LEU A 222 -30.77 -5.32 8.30
N ARG A 223 -31.69 -5.39 9.26
CA ARG A 223 -33.07 -4.91 9.13
C ARG A 223 -33.12 -3.42 8.78
N ARG A 224 -32.31 -2.59 9.44
CA ARG A 224 -32.19 -1.15 9.16
C ARG A 224 -31.64 -0.88 7.77
N LYS A 225 -30.66 -1.67 7.31
CA LYS A 225 -30.12 -1.55 5.95
C LYS A 225 -31.11 -1.95 4.87
N ALA A 226 -31.97 -2.92 5.16
CA ALA A 226 -33.02 -3.39 4.25
C ALA A 226 -34.31 -2.56 4.32
N ALA A 227 -34.34 -1.49 5.12
CA ALA A 227 -35.52 -0.65 5.26
C ALA A 227 -35.86 0.02 3.93
N LYS A 228 -37.14 -0.05 3.56
CA LYS A 228 -37.64 0.64 2.36
C LYS A 228 -38.07 2.05 2.74
N LEU A 229 -37.76 3.01 1.87
CA LEU A 229 -38.23 4.38 2.00
C LEU A 229 -39.57 4.50 1.27
N GLU A 230 -40.65 4.66 2.03
CA GLU A 230 -41.98 4.89 1.47
C GLU A 230 -42.39 6.35 1.59
N PRO A 231 -43.02 6.95 0.56
CA PRO A 231 -43.55 8.31 0.66
C PRO A 231 -44.51 8.44 1.84
N VAL A 232 -44.36 9.50 2.64
CA VAL A 232 -45.24 9.78 3.77
C VAL A 232 -45.78 11.20 3.66
N ASP A 233 -47.05 11.37 3.99
CA ASP A 233 -47.65 12.70 4.08
C ASP A 233 -46.92 13.55 5.14
N LEU A 234 -46.77 14.84 4.82
CA LEU A 234 -46.07 15.82 5.67
C LEU A 234 -46.65 15.89 7.09
N ALA A 235 -47.96 15.67 7.24
CA ALA A 235 -48.63 15.66 8.53
C ALA A 235 -48.27 14.44 9.41
N GLN A 236 -47.73 13.38 8.81
CA GLN A 236 -47.28 12.15 9.48
C GLN A 236 -45.75 12.04 9.55
N ALA A 237 -45.05 13.03 8.98
CA ALA A 237 -43.60 13.14 9.04
C ALA A 237 -43.15 13.51 10.45
N GLY A 238 -42.10 12.83 10.94
CA GLY A 238 -41.53 13.08 12.26
C GLY A 238 -40.01 13.09 12.23
N ALA A 239 -39.37 13.05 13.40
CA ALA A 239 -37.91 13.06 13.51
C ALA A 239 -37.24 11.86 12.82
N ASP A 240 -37.96 10.74 12.68
CA ASP A 240 -37.48 9.50 12.05
C ASP A 240 -37.76 9.44 10.53
N SER A 241 -38.33 10.50 9.95
CA SER A 241 -38.58 10.62 8.52
C SER A 241 -37.38 11.22 7.80
N VAL A 242 -37.18 10.78 6.56
CA VAL A 242 -36.19 11.33 5.63
C VAL A 242 -36.84 12.48 4.86
N TYR A 243 -36.27 13.67 4.97
CA TYR A 243 -36.68 14.85 4.24
C TYR A 243 -35.78 15.00 3.02
N ILE A 244 -36.36 15.04 1.83
CA ILE A 244 -35.66 15.08 0.55
C ILE A 244 -36.06 16.37 -0.17
N GLY A 245 -35.06 17.12 -0.63
CA GLY A 245 -35.32 18.36 -1.34
C GLY A 245 -34.04 19.08 -1.69
N LYS A 246 -34.12 20.40 -1.84
CA LYS A 246 -33.00 21.22 -2.31
C LYS A 246 -32.68 22.32 -1.32
N TYR A 247 -31.41 22.54 -1.05
CA TYR A 247 -30.98 23.68 -0.26
C TYR A 247 -30.33 24.78 -1.12
N THR A 248 -30.45 26.01 -0.62
CA THR A 248 -29.79 27.21 -1.13
C THR A 248 -29.09 27.94 0.01
N LEU A 249 -27.84 28.33 -0.20
CA LEU A 249 -27.04 29.11 0.72
C LEU A 249 -27.05 30.58 0.30
N PHE A 250 -27.30 31.42 1.30
CA PHE A 250 -27.23 32.86 1.24
C PHE A 250 -26.17 33.36 2.21
N ARG A 251 -25.52 34.45 1.84
CA ARG A 251 -24.63 35.20 2.72
C ARG A 251 -24.90 36.67 2.50
N ASP A 252 -25.16 37.41 3.57
CA ASP A 252 -25.52 38.84 3.51
C ASP A 252 -26.68 39.12 2.54
N ALA A 253 -27.71 38.25 2.54
CA ALA A 253 -28.85 38.25 1.61
C ALA A 253 -28.52 38.05 0.11
N VAL A 254 -27.28 37.67 -0.23
CA VAL A 254 -26.87 37.32 -1.59
C VAL A 254 -26.82 35.79 -1.74
N LYS A 255 -27.47 35.26 -2.77
CA LYS A 255 -27.41 33.84 -3.12
C LYS A 255 -26.00 33.48 -3.58
N VAL A 256 -25.34 32.57 -2.87
CA VAL A 256 -23.98 32.13 -3.19
C VAL A 256 -23.99 30.79 -3.94
N LYS A 257 -24.84 29.85 -3.52
CA LYS A 257 -24.98 28.52 -4.13
C LYS A 257 -26.37 27.98 -3.86
N GLY A 258 -27.04 27.35 -4.82
CA GLY A 258 -28.36 26.78 -4.53
C GLY A 258 -28.90 25.82 -5.57
N GLY A 259 -29.97 25.13 -5.17
CA GLY A 259 -30.55 24.03 -5.93
C GLY A 259 -29.77 22.72 -5.77
N VAL A 260 -29.05 22.55 -4.66
CA VAL A 260 -28.29 21.33 -4.37
C VAL A 260 -29.23 20.32 -3.73
N ASP A 261 -29.41 19.17 -4.39
CA ASP A 261 -30.18 18.06 -3.88
C ASP A 261 -29.57 17.53 -2.58
N VAL A 262 -30.40 17.37 -1.55
CA VAL A 262 -30.00 16.83 -0.27
C VAL A 262 -31.14 16.02 0.33
N SER A 263 -30.77 14.97 1.05
CA SER A 263 -31.67 14.29 1.94
C SER A 263 -31.08 14.27 3.34
N PHE A 264 -31.93 14.36 4.36
CA PHE A 264 -31.48 14.28 5.75
C PHE A 264 -32.51 13.60 6.64
N LEU A 265 -32.01 12.98 7.72
CA LEU A 265 -32.82 12.54 8.85
C LEU A 265 -32.60 13.54 9.98
N PRO A 266 -33.64 14.18 10.53
CA PRO A 266 -33.48 15.18 11.60
C PRO A 266 -32.63 14.68 12.79
N VAL A 267 -32.77 13.40 13.17
CA VAL A 267 -32.01 12.75 14.26
C VAL A 267 -30.51 12.67 13.99
N SER A 268 -30.06 12.77 12.75
CA SER A 268 -28.62 12.79 12.45
C SER A 268 -27.95 14.12 12.83
N LYS A 269 -28.73 15.20 13.04
CA LYS A 269 -28.23 16.58 13.20
C LYS A 269 -27.37 17.07 12.04
N VAL A 270 -27.48 16.42 10.88
CA VAL A 270 -26.66 16.71 9.70
C VAL A 270 -27.59 16.94 8.52
N LEU A 271 -27.47 18.12 7.88
CA LEU A 271 -28.14 18.47 6.63
C LEU A 271 -27.07 18.71 5.57
N GLY A 272 -26.90 17.74 4.67
CA GLY A 272 -25.80 17.76 3.69
C GLY A 272 -24.44 17.78 4.40
N PRO A 273 -23.53 18.73 4.10
CA PRO A 273 -22.25 18.86 4.78
C PRO A 273 -22.31 19.68 6.08
N PHE A 274 -23.50 20.13 6.51
CA PHE A 274 -23.65 21.04 7.65
C PHE A 274 -24.14 20.30 8.89
N PHE A 275 -23.44 20.52 10.00
CA PHE A 275 -23.91 20.10 11.33
C PHE A 275 -24.83 21.18 11.93
N VAL A 276 -26.02 20.77 12.35
CA VAL A 276 -27.08 21.64 12.90
C VAL A 276 -27.60 21.00 14.18
N GLU A 277 -27.19 21.53 15.33
CA GLU A 277 -27.42 20.90 16.63
C GLU A 277 -28.91 20.81 17.01
N ASP A 278 -29.69 21.81 16.61
CA ASP A 278 -31.12 21.99 16.86
C ASP A 278 -32.02 21.53 15.70
N LEU A 279 -31.47 20.76 14.74
CA LEU A 279 -32.17 20.37 13.51
C LEU A 279 -33.52 19.69 13.78
N GLU A 280 -33.59 18.79 14.77
CA GLU A 280 -34.83 18.13 15.16
C GLU A 280 -35.90 19.10 15.64
N GLU A 281 -35.53 20.08 16.48
CA GLU A 281 -36.45 21.08 17.01
C GLU A 281 -36.92 22.02 15.91
N ARG A 282 -36.01 22.39 15.00
CA ARG A 282 -36.31 23.19 13.81
C ARG A 282 -37.31 22.49 12.91
N VAL A 283 -37.11 21.20 12.62
CA VAL A 283 -38.08 20.43 11.80
C VAL A 283 -39.43 20.27 12.51
N LYS A 284 -39.47 20.12 13.83
CA LYS A 284 -40.73 20.04 14.61
C LYS A 284 -41.51 21.36 14.62
N THR A 285 -40.81 22.48 14.67
CA THR A 285 -41.41 23.83 14.70
C THR A 285 -41.64 24.41 13.30
N TRP A 286 -41.10 23.75 12.28
CA TRP A 286 -41.29 24.11 10.89
C TRP A 286 -42.73 23.87 10.45
N ASN A 287 -43.37 24.92 9.93
CA ASN A 287 -44.71 24.83 9.37
C ASN A 287 -44.67 24.24 7.96
N ILE A 288 -44.29 22.96 7.89
CA ILE A 288 -44.12 22.20 6.64
C ILE A 288 -45.40 22.25 5.77
N SER A 289 -46.57 22.25 6.40
CA SER A 289 -47.87 22.29 5.72
C SER A 289 -48.17 23.60 4.98
N ALA A 290 -47.48 24.70 5.32
CA ALA A 290 -47.61 25.98 4.62
C ALA A 290 -46.71 26.09 3.38
N GLY A 291 -45.85 25.10 3.13
CA GLY A 291 -44.91 25.12 1.99
C GLY A 291 -43.77 26.13 2.13
N GLU A 292 -43.53 26.64 3.34
CA GLU A 292 -42.45 27.59 3.62
C GLU A 292 -41.08 26.87 3.63
N PRO A 293 -40.01 27.48 3.08
CA PRO A 293 -38.67 26.90 3.17
C PRO A 293 -38.15 26.91 4.61
N LEU A 294 -37.46 25.85 5.02
CA LEU A 294 -36.79 25.77 6.30
C LEU A 294 -35.53 26.64 6.27
N LYS A 295 -35.51 27.73 7.04
CA LYS A 295 -34.35 28.63 7.14
C LYS A 295 -33.51 28.33 8.37
N LEU A 296 -32.22 28.11 8.19
CA LEU A 296 -31.25 27.74 9.21
C LEU A 296 -29.98 28.56 9.06
N THR A 297 -29.36 28.99 10.16
CA THR A 297 -27.99 29.53 10.12
C THR A 297 -27.02 28.37 10.33
N VAL A 298 -26.16 28.11 9.35
CA VAL A 298 -25.21 27.00 9.38
C VAL A 298 -23.77 27.50 9.28
N ARG A 299 -22.87 26.83 9.99
CA ARG A 299 -21.43 27.08 9.85
C ARG A 299 -20.88 26.18 8.75
N VAL A 300 -20.29 26.78 7.72
CA VAL A 300 -19.74 26.05 6.58
C VAL A 300 -18.38 25.46 6.96
N PRO A 301 -18.12 24.17 6.71
CA PRO A 301 -16.83 23.54 6.99
C PRO A 301 -15.64 24.23 6.32
N ALA A 302 -14.45 24.08 6.89
CA ALA A 302 -13.22 24.71 6.38
C ALA A 302 -12.75 24.10 5.05
N ASP A 303 -13.13 22.86 4.78
CA ASP A 303 -12.83 22.04 3.60
C ASP A 303 -13.91 22.13 2.49
N TYR A 304 -14.91 23.00 2.66
CA TYR A 304 -16.02 23.15 1.70
C TYR A 304 -15.54 23.63 0.31
N SER A 305 -16.13 23.12 -0.77
CA SER A 305 -15.62 23.37 -2.14
C SER A 305 -15.58 24.84 -2.55
N ASP A 306 -16.47 25.68 -2.03
CA ASP A 306 -16.55 27.10 -2.36
C ASP A 306 -15.73 27.97 -1.38
N GLU A 307 -14.61 28.53 -1.86
CA GLU A 307 -13.67 29.32 -1.05
C GLU A 307 -14.30 30.51 -0.31
N VAL A 308 -15.33 31.11 -0.91
CA VAL A 308 -16.02 32.28 -0.36
C VAL A 308 -16.76 31.96 0.94
N LEU A 309 -17.14 30.69 1.14
CA LEU A 309 -17.99 30.23 2.25
C LEU A 309 -17.21 29.47 3.34
N ARG A 310 -16.01 28.94 3.06
CA ARG A 310 -15.22 28.14 4.02
C ARG A 310 -15.09 28.80 5.39
N GLY A 311 -15.48 28.07 6.43
CA GLY A 311 -15.35 28.50 7.84
C GLY A 311 -16.26 29.64 8.29
N LYS A 312 -17.14 30.16 7.41
CA LYS A 312 -18.06 31.28 7.69
C LYS A 312 -19.47 30.79 7.98
N GLU A 313 -20.27 31.68 8.54
CA GLU A 313 -21.71 31.45 8.71
C GLU A 313 -22.46 31.80 7.42
N ALA A 314 -23.45 30.99 7.09
CA ALA A 314 -24.34 31.18 5.95
C ALA A 314 -25.78 30.86 6.34
N GLU A 315 -26.73 31.54 5.72
CA GLU A 315 -28.15 31.22 5.82
C GLU A 315 -28.49 30.14 4.80
N LEU A 316 -28.92 28.97 5.29
CA LEU A 316 -29.38 27.85 4.50
C LEU A 316 -30.91 27.89 4.44
N GLU A 317 -31.46 27.95 3.24
CA GLU A 317 -32.87 27.73 2.97
C GLU A 317 -33.06 26.36 2.30
N PHE A 318 -33.79 25.46 2.98
CA PHE A 318 -34.14 24.14 2.45
C PHE A 318 -35.59 24.12 1.98
N VAL A 319 -35.79 23.69 0.74
CA VAL A 319 -37.09 23.50 0.10
C VAL A 319 -37.38 22.01 0.03
N LEU A 320 -38.48 21.59 0.66
CA LEU A 320 -38.93 20.20 0.66
C LEU A 320 -39.53 19.82 -0.68
N GLU A 321 -39.14 18.69 -1.23
CA GLU A 321 -39.78 18.10 -2.41
C GLU A 321 -40.63 16.90 -2.01
N GLU A 322 -40.07 15.99 -1.21
CA GLU A 322 -40.77 14.82 -0.71
C GLU A 322 -40.30 14.47 0.70
N THR A 323 -41.16 13.78 1.44
CA THR A 323 -40.76 13.12 2.69
C THR A 323 -40.99 11.64 2.53
N ARG A 324 -40.00 10.84 2.95
CA ARG A 324 -40.12 9.40 3.01
C ARG A 324 -39.94 8.92 4.43
N LYS A 325 -40.61 7.85 4.82
CA LYS A 325 -40.40 7.18 6.10
C LYS A 325 -39.69 5.85 5.87
N SER A 326 -38.72 5.56 6.74
CA SER A 326 -38.07 4.27 6.77
C SER A 326 -39.03 3.23 7.34
N VAL A 327 -39.54 2.34 6.49
CA VAL A 327 -40.37 1.21 6.87
C VAL A 327 -39.46 0.01 7.02
N LEU A 328 -39.20 -0.36 8.28
CA LEU A 328 -38.41 -1.53 8.63
C LEU A 328 -39.21 -2.78 8.26
N PRO A 329 -38.69 -3.69 7.41
CA PRO A 329 -39.37 -4.94 7.11
C PRO A 329 -39.59 -5.74 8.39
N GLU A 330 -40.68 -6.49 8.47
CA GLU A 330 -40.88 -7.42 9.59
C GLU A 330 -39.82 -8.51 9.56
N LEU A 331 -39.32 -8.91 10.74
CA LEU A 331 -38.39 -10.03 10.84
C LEU A 331 -39.17 -11.34 10.68
N ASN A 332 -39.34 -11.77 9.44
CA ASN A 332 -40.06 -12.98 9.06
C ASN A 332 -39.35 -13.68 7.87
N ASP A 333 -39.92 -14.76 7.35
CA ASP A 333 -39.33 -15.51 6.24
C ASP A 333 -39.30 -14.72 4.92
N ASP A 334 -40.14 -13.71 4.74
CA ASP A 334 -40.08 -12.84 3.57
C ASP A 334 -38.90 -11.87 3.64
N PHE A 335 -38.54 -11.40 4.84
CA PHE A 335 -37.26 -10.71 5.06
C PHE A 335 -36.07 -11.63 4.80
N ALA A 336 -36.12 -12.89 5.24
CA ALA A 336 -35.06 -13.86 4.95
C ALA A 336 -34.89 -14.08 3.43
N LYS A 337 -36.00 -14.24 2.68
CA LYS A 337 -35.96 -14.35 1.21
C LYS A 337 -35.36 -13.11 0.54
N SER A 338 -35.58 -11.92 1.10
CA SER A 338 -34.95 -10.68 0.59
C SER A 338 -33.42 -10.68 0.74
N LEU A 339 -32.88 -11.51 1.62
CA LEU A 339 -31.45 -11.75 1.84
C LEU A 339 -30.97 -13.07 1.16
N GLU A 340 -31.77 -13.63 0.26
CA GLU A 340 -31.50 -14.92 -0.41
C GLU A 340 -31.35 -16.10 0.57
N LYS A 341 -32.04 -16.03 1.71
CA LYS A 341 -32.13 -17.11 2.72
C LYS A 341 -33.55 -17.68 2.79
N GLY A 342 -33.68 -18.93 3.24
CA GLY A 342 -34.96 -19.64 3.29
C GLY A 342 -35.84 -19.24 4.48
N SER A 343 -35.26 -18.95 5.63
CA SER A 343 -35.99 -18.61 6.86
C SER A 343 -35.25 -17.64 7.78
N LEU A 344 -35.95 -17.00 8.70
CA LEU A 344 -35.33 -16.12 9.68
C LEU A 344 -34.33 -16.86 10.60
N ASP A 345 -34.60 -18.13 10.91
CA ASP A 345 -33.70 -18.95 11.71
C ASP A 345 -32.40 -19.26 10.96
N GLU A 346 -32.48 -19.43 9.64
CA GLU A 346 -31.29 -19.55 8.79
C GLU A 346 -30.47 -18.26 8.78
N VAL A 347 -31.12 -17.09 8.73
CA VAL A 347 -30.44 -15.79 8.83
C VAL A 347 -29.74 -15.66 10.18
N ARG A 348 -30.40 -16.02 11.29
CA ARG A 348 -29.79 -15.98 12.63
C ARG A 348 -28.62 -16.96 12.76
N ALA A 349 -28.75 -18.17 12.22
CA ALA A 349 -27.69 -19.17 12.22
C ALA A 349 -26.46 -18.70 11.41
N ASP A 350 -26.67 -18.08 10.25
CA ASP A 350 -25.59 -17.55 9.41
C ASP A 350 -24.89 -16.35 10.06
N ILE A 351 -25.64 -15.45 10.70
CA ILE A 351 -25.10 -14.35 11.52
C ILE A 351 -24.25 -14.92 12.65
N ARG A 352 -24.77 -15.89 13.41
CA ARG A 352 -24.05 -16.53 14.51
C ARG A 352 -22.76 -17.16 14.03
N LYS A 353 -22.81 -17.97 12.97
CA LYS A 353 -21.63 -18.60 12.37
C LYS A 353 -20.60 -17.55 11.94
N SER A 354 -21.04 -16.46 11.32
CA SER A 354 -20.16 -15.36 10.90
C SER A 354 -19.48 -14.68 12.10
N LEU A 355 -20.23 -14.44 13.18
CA LEU A 355 -19.69 -13.88 14.42
C LEU A 355 -18.72 -14.85 15.12
N GLU A 356 -19.03 -16.15 15.13
CA GLU A 356 -18.15 -17.19 15.66
C GLU A 356 -16.84 -17.29 14.87
N GLU A 357 -16.91 -17.23 13.54
CA GLU A 357 -15.71 -17.20 12.69
C GLU A 357 -14.85 -15.95 12.93
N LEU A 358 -15.48 -14.77 13.09
CA LEU A 358 -14.77 -13.53 13.42
C LEU A 358 -14.11 -13.62 14.81
N ALA A 359 -14.86 -14.04 15.83
CA ALA A 359 -14.36 -14.22 17.19
C ALA A 359 -13.22 -15.24 17.23
N ARG A 360 -13.32 -16.33 16.45
CA ARG A 360 -12.25 -17.33 16.30
C ARG A 360 -11.01 -16.73 15.66
N ARG A 361 -11.14 -16.01 14.53
CA ARG A 361 -10.00 -15.35 13.86
C ARG A 361 -9.30 -14.36 14.78
N ASP A 362 -10.06 -13.58 15.54
CA ASP A 362 -9.51 -12.64 16.52
C ASP A 362 -8.79 -13.35 17.67
N SER A 363 -9.38 -14.44 18.18
CA SER A 363 -8.78 -15.28 19.22
C SER A 363 -7.47 -15.91 18.73
N ASP A 364 -7.45 -16.47 17.51
CA ASP A 364 -6.25 -17.04 16.88
C ASP A 364 -5.16 -15.97 16.72
N ARG A 365 -5.50 -14.77 16.25
CA ARG A 365 -4.56 -13.64 16.12
C ARG A 365 -3.97 -13.23 17.47
N LYS A 366 -4.78 -13.20 18.54
CA LYS A 366 -4.31 -12.90 19.90
C LYS A 366 -3.39 -14.00 20.44
N VAL A 367 -3.72 -15.27 20.20
CA VAL A 367 -2.86 -16.40 20.60
C VAL A 367 -1.51 -16.32 19.88
N GLU A 368 -1.51 -16.09 18.57
CA GLU A 368 -0.28 -15.92 17.78
C GLU A 368 0.57 -14.76 18.30
N ALA A 369 -0.05 -13.61 18.59
CA ALA A 369 0.64 -12.46 19.17
C ALA A 369 1.30 -12.80 20.53
N ARG A 370 0.60 -13.52 21.41
CA ARG A 370 1.14 -13.98 22.71
C ARG A 370 2.28 -14.97 22.56
N ILE A 371 2.20 -15.90 21.60
CA ILE A 371 3.28 -16.85 21.31
C ILE A 371 4.54 -16.07 20.91
N LEU A 372 4.38 -15.14 19.97
CA LEU A 372 5.50 -14.34 19.47
C LEU A 372 6.07 -13.42 20.53
N GLU A 373 5.22 -12.78 21.33
CA GLU A 373 5.67 -11.94 22.45
C GLU A 373 6.57 -12.72 23.42
N LYS A 374 6.20 -13.97 23.76
CA LYS A 374 7.04 -14.83 24.60
C LYS A 374 8.37 -15.17 23.95
N ILE A 375 8.37 -15.51 22.65
CA ILE A 375 9.61 -15.78 21.91
C ILE A 375 10.49 -14.53 21.92
N LEU A 376 9.94 -13.38 21.52
CA LEU A 376 10.65 -12.11 21.43
C LEU A 376 11.19 -11.63 22.78
N GLY A 377 10.46 -11.86 23.87
CA GLY A 377 10.91 -11.55 25.23
C GLY A 377 12.10 -12.40 25.68
N SER A 378 12.21 -13.64 25.19
CA SER A 378 13.31 -14.56 25.50
C SER A 378 14.50 -14.48 24.53
N THR A 379 14.35 -13.79 23.39
CA THR A 379 15.42 -13.64 22.40
C THR A 379 16.24 -12.38 22.67
N THR A 380 17.55 -12.51 22.81
CA THR A 380 18.49 -11.39 22.75
C THR A 380 19.01 -11.25 21.32
N LEU A 381 18.81 -10.07 20.72
CA LEU A 381 19.17 -9.78 19.34
C LEU A 381 19.67 -8.33 19.23
N ALA A 382 20.85 -8.12 18.66
CA ALA A 382 21.27 -6.80 18.22
C ALA A 382 20.58 -6.45 16.90
N LEU A 383 20.01 -5.26 16.80
CA LEU A 383 19.32 -4.81 15.59
C LEU A 383 20.23 -3.93 14.74
N PRO A 384 20.23 -4.08 13.40
CA PRO A 384 20.88 -3.15 12.50
C PRO A 384 20.21 -1.76 12.58
N GLU A 385 20.93 -0.76 13.10
CA GLU A 385 20.38 0.58 13.38
C GLU A 385 20.06 1.35 12.08
N GLY A 386 20.81 1.12 11.00
CA GLY A 386 20.51 1.66 9.68
C GLY A 386 19.19 1.14 9.12
N LEU A 387 18.86 -0.14 9.35
CA LEU A 387 17.55 -0.69 8.96
C LEU A 387 16.42 -0.14 9.84
N VAL A 388 16.64 0.04 11.14
CA VAL A 388 15.69 0.71 12.04
C VAL A 388 15.42 2.14 11.55
N ALA A 389 16.47 2.92 11.32
CA ALA A 389 16.37 4.29 10.85
C ALA A 389 15.65 4.38 9.49
N GLY A 390 15.99 3.50 8.54
CA GLY A 390 15.34 3.45 7.23
C GLY A 390 13.83 3.18 7.32
N MET A 391 13.40 2.27 8.19
CA MET A 391 11.97 2.00 8.39
C MET A 391 11.23 3.08 9.16
N VAL A 392 11.90 3.75 10.11
CA VAL A 392 11.38 4.97 10.76
C VAL A 392 11.11 6.05 9.71
N SER A 393 12.11 6.35 8.88
CA SER A 393 11.97 7.35 7.81
C SER A 393 10.87 6.97 6.82
N ARG A 394 10.77 5.70 6.41
CA ARG A 394 9.72 5.24 5.49
C ARG A 394 8.33 5.40 6.08
N ARG A 395 8.09 4.94 7.32
CA ARG A 395 6.78 5.06 7.96
C ARG A 395 6.39 6.52 8.20
N ARG A 396 7.35 7.37 8.57
CA ARG A 396 7.13 8.80 8.71
C ARG A 396 6.70 9.44 7.38
N LEU A 397 7.34 9.06 6.28
CA LEU A 397 6.97 9.53 4.94
C LEU A 397 5.58 9.01 4.51
N GLU A 398 5.26 7.74 4.76
CA GLU A 398 3.91 7.19 4.51
C GLU A 398 2.84 7.95 5.30
N ARG A 399 3.13 8.27 6.57
CA ARG A 399 2.26 9.08 7.43
C ARG A 399 2.10 10.51 6.91
N GLU A 400 3.18 11.11 6.40
CA GLU A 400 3.14 12.42 5.75
C GLU A 400 2.19 12.41 4.54
N TYR A 401 2.34 11.42 3.65
CA TYR A 401 1.46 11.26 2.49
C TYR A 401 0.00 11.07 2.89
N GLU A 402 -0.29 10.22 3.88
CA GLU A 402 -1.66 10.01 4.39
C GLU A 402 -2.29 11.33 4.87
N LEU A 403 -1.55 12.15 5.61
CA LEU A 403 -2.04 13.43 6.12
C LEU A 403 -2.28 14.45 4.99
N LEU A 404 -1.43 14.46 3.97
CA LEU A 404 -1.60 15.28 2.77
C LEU A 404 -2.81 14.84 1.94
N GLU A 405 -3.04 13.53 1.77
CA GLU A 405 -4.22 12.99 1.08
C GLU A 405 -5.51 13.33 1.81
N ARG A 406 -5.47 13.46 3.14
CA ARG A 406 -6.57 13.94 3.96
C ARG A 406 -6.79 15.46 3.87
N GLY A 407 -6.00 16.17 3.05
CA GLY A 407 -6.14 17.61 2.78
C GLY A 407 -5.54 18.53 3.84
N MET A 408 -4.70 18.01 4.75
CA MET A 408 -4.03 18.82 5.77
C MET A 408 -2.95 19.71 5.14
N PRO A 409 -2.87 21.01 5.50
CA PRO A 409 -1.86 21.90 4.93
C PRO A 409 -0.44 21.48 5.35
N PRO A 410 0.60 21.63 4.49
CA PRO A 410 1.95 21.10 4.75
C PRO A 410 2.58 21.52 6.09
N GLU A 411 2.32 22.74 6.55
CA GLU A 411 2.84 23.24 7.84
C GLU A 411 2.20 22.52 9.05
N GLU A 412 0.91 22.19 8.97
CA GLU A 412 0.23 21.39 10.01
C GLU A 412 0.65 19.93 9.96
N VAL A 413 0.94 19.38 8.77
CA VAL A 413 1.49 18.04 8.62
C VAL A 413 2.85 17.95 9.32
N LYS A 414 3.76 18.89 9.05
CA LYS A 414 5.07 18.96 9.72
C LYS A 414 4.92 19.07 11.22
N ALA A 415 4.05 19.95 11.72
CA ALA A 415 3.80 20.09 13.16
C ALA A 415 3.23 18.81 13.80
N THR A 416 2.37 18.09 13.07
CA THR A 416 1.79 16.80 13.50
C THR A 416 2.85 15.72 13.55
N LEU A 417 3.68 15.59 12.51
CA LEU A 417 4.79 14.65 12.47
C LEU A 417 5.82 14.93 13.57
N VAL A 418 6.14 16.19 13.85
CA VAL A 418 7.04 16.55 14.96
C VAL A 418 6.44 16.16 16.32
N ARG A 419 5.12 16.30 16.49
CA ARG A 419 4.43 15.86 17.71
C ARG A 419 4.40 14.34 17.85
N GLU A 420 4.11 13.62 16.77
CA GLU A 420 3.94 12.16 16.77
C GLU A 420 5.29 11.41 16.74
N TRP A 421 6.31 11.92 16.03
CA TRP A 421 7.56 11.22 15.73
C TRP A 421 8.83 12.00 16.14
N GLY A 422 8.69 13.21 16.67
CA GLY A 422 9.82 14.08 17.01
C GLY A 422 10.35 14.88 15.81
N ALA A 423 11.30 15.79 16.10
CA ALA A 423 11.96 16.56 15.05
C ALA A 423 12.83 15.66 14.16
N GLU A 424 12.85 15.97 12.87
CA GLU A 424 13.75 15.33 11.93
C GLU A 424 15.20 15.59 12.35
N GLN A 425 15.93 14.53 12.66
CA GLN A 425 17.38 14.60 12.69
C GLN A 425 17.79 14.61 11.22
N GLU A 426 18.06 15.79 10.65
CA GLU A 426 18.71 15.88 9.36
C GLU A 426 20.04 15.14 9.46
N SER A 427 20.16 14.00 8.78
CA SER A 427 21.46 13.39 8.52
C SER A 427 22.33 14.45 7.84
N PRO A 428 23.52 14.77 8.35
CA PRO A 428 24.38 15.80 7.78
C PRO A 428 24.98 15.30 6.47
N GLN A 429 24.19 15.34 5.40
CA GLN A 429 24.65 15.29 4.02
C GLN A 429 24.26 16.61 3.35
N GLY A 430 24.91 17.67 3.81
CA GLY A 430 24.72 19.03 3.31
C GLY A 430 25.67 19.97 4.02
N GLU A 431 26.80 20.22 3.36
CA GLU A 431 27.73 21.34 3.54
C GLU A 431 28.17 21.71 4.98
N ALA A 432 29.47 21.54 5.22
CA ALA A 432 30.15 22.09 6.37
C ALA A 432 29.94 23.62 6.46
N GLY A 433 29.22 24.05 7.49
CA GLY A 433 28.99 25.46 7.80
C GLY A 433 28.60 25.67 9.26
N GLU A 434 29.60 25.96 10.10
CA GLU A 434 29.55 26.78 11.31
C GLU A 434 28.59 26.45 12.48
N THR A 435 29.19 25.83 13.50
CA THR A 435 29.02 26.03 14.95
C THR A 435 27.62 26.33 15.52
N ALA A 436 27.11 25.40 16.33
CA ALA A 436 26.51 25.74 17.61
C ALA A 436 26.63 24.54 18.57
N SER A 437 27.64 24.58 19.44
CA SER A 437 27.63 23.81 20.68
C SER A 437 26.48 24.31 21.55
N THR A 438 25.59 23.42 21.95
CA THR A 438 24.80 23.61 23.17
C THR A 438 24.75 22.27 23.88
N GLU A 439 25.49 22.18 25.00
CA GLU A 439 25.41 21.09 25.96
C GLU A 439 23.96 20.86 26.43
N PRO A 440 23.52 19.62 26.63
CA PRO A 440 22.28 19.35 27.34
C PRO A 440 22.50 19.52 28.84
N ALA A 441 21.65 20.33 29.48
CA ALA A 441 21.62 20.47 30.94
C ALA A 441 21.15 19.16 31.62
N PRO A 442 21.70 18.79 32.80
CA PRO A 442 21.34 17.55 33.47
C PRO A 442 20.16 17.75 34.45
N GLY A 443 19.23 16.80 34.46
CA GLY A 443 18.47 16.43 35.67
C GLY A 443 16.97 16.79 35.71
N GLY A 444 16.14 15.76 35.51
CA GLY A 444 14.84 15.56 36.17
C GLY A 444 13.59 15.52 35.28
N PRO A 445 12.49 14.91 35.75
CA PRO A 445 12.33 13.55 36.24
C PRO A 445 11.91 12.59 35.10
N GLU A 446 11.90 11.30 35.40
CA GLU A 446 11.41 10.16 34.61
C GLU A 446 10.03 10.45 33.96
N SER A 447 10.06 11.08 32.79
CA SER A 447 8.90 11.39 31.95
C SER A 447 8.64 10.18 31.06
N ALA A 448 7.36 9.78 30.95
CA ALA A 448 6.88 8.75 30.02
C ALA A 448 7.59 8.84 28.65
N PRO A 449 7.85 7.69 27.98
CA PRO A 449 8.59 7.68 26.73
C PRO A 449 7.96 8.65 25.74
N GLN A 450 8.77 9.57 25.21
CA GLN A 450 8.35 10.53 24.19
C GLN A 450 7.79 9.78 22.98
N PRO A 451 6.78 10.31 22.26
CA PRO A 451 6.10 9.59 21.18
C PRO A 451 7.03 9.14 20.04
N ALA A 452 8.14 9.86 19.79
CA ALA A 452 9.24 9.43 18.91
C ALA A 452 9.93 8.12 19.36
N ALA A 453 10.09 7.93 20.68
CA ALA A 453 10.64 6.72 21.26
C ALA A 453 9.64 5.55 21.16
N ALA A 454 8.35 5.80 21.33
CA ALA A 454 7.32 4.76 21.18
C ALA A 454 7.24 4.22 19.74
N ALA A 455 7.23 5.11 18.73
CA ALA A 455 7.21 4.71 17.31
C ALA A 455 8.47 3.91 16.92
N SER A 456 9.64 4.29 17.43
CA SER A 456 10.88 3.56 17.18
C SER A 456 10.95 2.22 17.90
N GLU A 457 10.39 2.07 19.10
CA GLU A 457 10.28 0.77 19.80
C GLU A 457 9.35 -0.21 19.08
N GLU A 458 8.22 0.26 18.53
CA GLU A 458 7.34 -0.58 17.72
C GLU A 458 8.06 -1.09 16.47
N ILE A 459 8.81 -0.22 15.79
CA ILE A 459 9.59 -0.60 14.60
C ILE A 459 10.70 -1.58 14.98
N ARG A 460 11.43 -1.34 16.07
CA ARG A 460 12.43 -2.27 16.60
C ARG A 460 11.81 -3.64 16.88
N ARG A 461 10.61 -3.68 17.48
CA ARG A 461 9.89 -4.93 17.74
C ARG A 461 9.55 -5.67 16.45
N GLU A 462 9.06 -4.97 15.43
CA GLU A 462 8.73 -5.58 14.14
C GLU A 462 9.96 -6.13 13.39
N ILE A 463 11.08 -5.40 13.45
CA ILE A 463 12.36 -5.88 12.88
C ILE A 463 12.81 -7.15 13.61
N LYS A 464 12.73 -7.13 14.94
CA LYS A 464 13.08 -8.29 15.76
C LYS A 464 12.18 -9.48 15.41
N GLU A 465 10.88 -9.25 15.25
CA GLU A 465 9.92 -10.25 14.81
C GLU A 465 10.25 -10.82 13.43
N TYR A 466 10.59 -9.96 12.48
CA TYR A 466 11.02 -10.35 11.14
C TYR A 466 12.23 -11.31 11.19
N PHE A 467 13.31 -10.93 11.89
CA PHE A 467 14.51 -11.77 11.97
C PHE A 467 14.24 -13.09 12.70
N VAL A 468 13.48 -13.07 13.79
CA VAL A 468 13.12 -14.29 14.54
C VAL A 468 12.30 -15.24 13.67
N LEU A 469 11.28 -14.75 12.96
CA LEU A 469 10.46 -15.56 12.07
C LEU A 469 11.29 -16.13 10.90
N GLU A 470 12.16 -15.32 10.30
CA GLU A 470 13.05 -15.76 9.22
C GLU A 470 14.02 -16.86 9.70
N ARG A 471 14.56 -16.71 10.92
CA ARG A 471 15.47 -17.70 11.51
C ARG A 471 14.75 -19.01 11.82
N ILE A 472 13.52 -18.94 12.34
CA ILE A 472 12.68 -20.13 12.58
C ILE A 472 12.34 -20.79 11.25
N ALA A 473 11.96 -20.02 10.22
CA ALA A 473 11.70 -20.53 8.87
C ALA A 473 12.89 -21.33 8.33
N SER A 474 14.09 -20.77 8.47
CA SER A 474 15.33 -21.41 8.02
C SER A 474 15.65 -22.68 8.81
N ASN A 475 15.45 -22.67 10.13
CA ASN A 475 15.72 -23.82 10.98
C ASN A 475 14.75 -25.00 10.72
N GLU A 476 13.47 -24.68 10.51
CA GLU A 476 12.42 -25.67 10.23
C GLU A 476 12.26 -25.96 8.72
N LYS A 477 13.05 -25.31 7.86
CA LYS A 477 13.01 -25.45 6.40
C LYS A 477 11.61 -25.17 5.82
N ILE A 478 10.97 -24.11 6.31
CA ILE A 478 9.67 -23.64 5.86
C ILE A 478 9.88 -22.65 4.72
N TYR A 479 9.34 -22.99 3.54
CA TYR A 479 9.41 -22.16 2.34
C TYR A 479 8.01 -21.91 1.78
N ALA A 480 7.83 -20.79 1.08
CA ALA A 480 6.65 -20.54 0.26
C ALA A 480 6.84 -21.25 -1.09
N THR A 481 5.89 -22.10 -1.49
CA THR A 481 5.98 -22.79 -2.79
C THR A 481 5.45 -21.89 -3.90
N GLU A 482 5.89 -22.12 -5.15
CA GLU A 482 5.38 -21.35 -6.29
C GLU A 482 3.85 -21.47 -6.44
N GLU A 483 3.29 -22.65 -6.16
CA GLU A 483 1.83 -22.83 -6.17
C GLU A 483 1.10 -21.96 -5.14
N GLU A 484 1.69 -21.73 -3.97
CA GLU A 484 1.11 -20.87 -2.93
C GLU A 484 1.18 -19.41 -3.34
N VAL A 485 2.28 -19.01 -3.97
CA VAL A 485 2.46 -17.67 -4.55
C VAL A 485 1.42 -17.45 -5.65
N ASP A 486 1.28 -18.37 -6.58
CA ASP A 486 0.31 -18.30 -7.68
C ASP A 486 -1.13 -18.20 -7.17
N LYS A 487 -1.50 -19.02 -6.16
CA LYS A 487 -2.82 -18.94 -5.51
C LYS A 487 -3.05 -17.57 -4.88
N ARG A 488 -2.05 -17.02 -4.19
CA ARG A 488 -2.15 -15.69 -3.57
C ARG A 488 -2.29 -14.60 -4.63
N VAL A 489 -1.50 -14.65 -5.70
CA VAL A 489 -1.60 -13.71 -6.83
C VAL A 489 -2.97 -13.82 -7.50
N TYR A 490 -3.49 -15.03 -7.71
CA TYR A 490 -4.83 -15.24 -8.28
C TYR A 490 -5.94 -14.62 -7.42
N LEU A 491 -5.88 -14.78 -6.09
CA LEU A 491 -6.85 -14.17 -5.18
C LEU A 491 -6.78 -12.64 -5.20
N MET A 492 -5.56 -12.07 -5.19
CA MET A 492 -5.37 -10.62 -5.30
C MET A 492 -5.88 -10.09 -6.65
N ALA A 493 -5.57 -10.77 -7.74
CA ALA A 493 -6.00 -10.46 -9.09
C ALA A 493 -7.54 -10.41 -9.18
N THR A 494 -8.21 -11.40 -8.60
CA THR A 494 -9.68 -11.47 -8.54
C THR A 494 -10.26 -10.30 -7.75
N MET A 495 -9.63 -9.93 -6.61
CA MET A 495 -10.08 -8.82 -5.77
C MET A 495 -9.94 -7.45 -6.46
N TYR A 496 -8.84 -7.25 -7.19
CA TYR A 496 -8.57 -5.99 -7.91
C TYR A 496 -9.18 -5.93 -9.31
N GLY A 497 -9.81 -7.02 -9.78
CA GLY A 497 -10.35 -7.11 -11.14
C GLY A 497 -9.28 -7.08 -12.24
N ILE A 498 -8.06 -7.51 -11.91
CA ILE A 498 -6.90 -7.54 -12.83
C ILE A 498 -6.66 -8.99 -13.26
N PRO A 499 -6.34 -9.28 -14.53
CA PRO A 499 -5.95 -10.64 -14.94
C PRO A 499 -4.72 -11.15 -14.16
N PRO A 500 -4.72 -12.40 -13.65
CA PRO A 500 -3.63 -12.91 -12.80
C PRO A 500 -2.23 -12.84 -13.41
N GLY A 501 -2.09 -13.15 -14.71
CA GLY A 501 -0.80 -13.07 -15.41
C GLY A 501 -0.24 -11.65 -15.46
N ARG A 502 -1.10 -10.64 -15.64
CA ARG A 502 -0.69 -9.23 -15.63
C ARG A 502 -0.25 -8.79 -14.25
N LEU A 503 -1.00 -9.17 -13.20
CA LEU A 503 -0.61 -8.85 -11.82
C LEU A 503 0.71 -9.53 -11.44
N LEU A 504 0.93 -10.77 -11.89
CA LEU A 504 2.19 -11.48 -11.67
C LEU A 504 3.38 -10.75 -12.31
N GLU A 505 3.24 -10.30 -13.57
CA GLU A 505 4.27 -9.52 -14.25
C GLU A 505 4.52 -8.17 -13.56
N GLU A 506 3.47 -7.50 -13.09
CA GLU A 506 3.57 -6.26 -12.34
C GLU A 506 4.31 -6.47 -11.01
N LEU A 507 3.96 -7.51 -10.24
CA LEU A 507 4.64 -7.85 -8.99
C LEU A 507 6.11 -8.25 -9.23
N ARG A 508 6.40 -8.93 -10.35
CA ARG A 508 7.76 -9.32 -10.72
C ARG A 508 8.60 -8.10 -11.12
N SER A 509 8.09 -7.27 -12.02
CA SER A 509 8.80 -6.09 -12.53
C SER A 509 9.01 -5.02 -11.47
N SER A 510 8.08 -4.89 -10.52
CA SER A 510 8.22 -3.99 -9.35
C SER A 510 9.03 -4.58 -8.20
N GLY A 511 9.51 -5.83 -8.30
CA GLY A 511 10.23 -6.52 -7.23
C GLY A 511 9.37 -6.92 -6.02
N ARG A 512 8.07 -6.64 -6.03
CA ARG A 512 7.13 -6.91 -4.92
C ARG A 512 6.82 -8.39 -4.73
N LEU A 513 7.11 -9.23 -5.72
CA LEU A 513 6.89 -10.67 -5.66
C LEU A 513 7.70 -11.33 -4.53
N GLU A 514 8.92 -10.86 -4.27
CA GLU A 514 9.76 -11.40 -3.20
C GLU A 514 9.24 -11.03 -1.80
N GLY A 515 8.69 -9.83 -1.67
CA GLY A 515 7.95 -9.42 -0.47
C GLY A 515 6.72 -10.32 -0.23
N LEU A 516 6.02 -10.71 -1.29
CA LEU A 516 4.88 -11.63 -1.20
C LEU A 516 5.30 -13.02 -0.71
N ARG A 517 6.40 -13.57 -1.26
CA ARG A 517 6.98 -14.85 -0.81
C ARG A 517 7.38 -14.80 0.65
N THR A 518 8.03 -13.71 1.07
CA THR A 518 8.47 -13.50 2.45
C THR A 518 7.28 -13.41 3.41
N SER A 519 6.20 -12.73 3.00
CA SER A 519 4.96 -12.67 3.76
C SER A 519 4.32 -14.05 3.92
N LEU A 520 4.17 -14.81 2.82
CA LEU A 520 3.64 -16.18 2.85
C LEU A 520 4.48 -17.10 3.74
N ARG A 521 5.80 -17.02 3.64
CA ARG A 521 6.72 -17.78 4.51
C ARG A 521 6.48 -17.42 5.98
N SER A 522 6.34 -16.14 6.30
CA SER A 522 6.07 -15.66 7.66
C SER A 522 4.72 -16.14 8.19
N GLU A 523 3.66 -16.10 7.37
CA GLU A 523 2.35 -16.66 7.70
C GLU A 523 2.44 -18.17 8.02
N LYS A 524 3.20 -18.93 7.23
CA LYS A 524 3.42 -20.37 7.47
C LYS A 524 4.17 -20.64 8.76
N VAL A 525 5.17 -19.83 9.09
CA VAL A 525 5.88 -19.93 10.38
C VAL A 525 4.94 -19.65 11.54
N ARG A 526 4.08 -18.62 11.45
CA ARG A 526 3.08 -18.34 12.50
C ARG A 526 2.11 -19.50 12.69
N ALA A 527 1.61 -20.08 11.59
CA ALA A 527 0.75 -21.25 11.63
C ALA A 527 1.45 -22.47 12.26
N PHE A 528 2.73 -22.67 11.93
CA PHE A 528 3.57 -23.70 12.55
C PHE A 528 3.75 -23.47 14.05
N LEU A 529 4.09 -22.25 14.48
CA LEU A 529 4.26 -21.90 15.88
C LEU A 529 2.96 -22.12 16.67
N ARG A 530 1.81 -21.78 16.09
CA ARG A 530 0.50 -22.04 16.69
C ARG A 530 0.23 -23.54 16.85
N LYS A 531 0.61 -24.35 15.86
CA LYS A 531 0.46 -25.82 15.91
C LYS A 531 1.36 -26.47 16.96
N GLU A 532 2.57 -25.95 17.14
CA GLU A 532 3.54 -26.45 18.12
C GLU A 532 3.33 -25.87 19.53
N ALA A 533 2.51 -24.83 19.68
CA ALA A 533 2.18 -24.23 20.97
C ALA A 533 1.20 -25.09 21.77
N ARG A 534 1.31 -25.02 23.10
CA ARG A 534 0.36 -25.61 24.03
C ARG A 534 -0.71 -24.59 24.35
N ILE A 535 -1.82 -24.65 23.62
CA ILE A 535 -2.94 -23.72 23.80
C ILE A 535 -3.83 -24.24 24.92
N LEU A 536 -3.88 -23.48 26.02
CA LEU A 536 -4.76 -23.74 27.14
C LEU A 536 -6.10 -23.03 26.87
N GLY A 537 -7.20 -23.77 26.94
CA GLY A 537 -8.54 -23.20 26.91
C GLY A 537 -8.84 -22.31 28.14
N PRO A 538 -10.01 -21.66 28.18
CA PRO A 538 -10.40 -20.76 29.26
C PRO A 538 -10.37 -21.42 30.66
N ASP A 539 -10.55 -22.74 30.73
CA ASP A 539 -10.53 -23.52 31.98
C ASP A 539 -9.13 -24.08 32.35
N GLY A 540 -8.08 -23.68 31.63
CA GLY A 540 -6.71 -24.18 31.84
C GLY A 540 -6.47 -25.62 31.34
N GLN A 541 -7.44 -26.21 30.64
CA GLN A 541 -7.29 -27.52 30.00
C GLN A 541 -6.69 -27.38 28.60
N PRO A 542 -5.88 -28.34 28.13
CA PRO A 542 -5.35 -28.32 26.77
C PRO A 542 -6.50 -28.36 25.77
N GLU A 543 -6.57 -27.38 24.87
CA GLU A 543 -7.49 -27.41 23.74
C GLU A 543 -7.12 -28.62 22.88
N ALA A 544 -8.07 -29.52 22.61
CA ALA A 544 -7.82 -30.65 21.72
C ALA A 544 -7.32 -30.10 20.38
N ALA A 545 -6.14 -30.54 19.93
CA ALA A 545 -5.57 -30.15 18.65
C ALA A 545 -6.58 -30.48 17.55
N GLN A 546 -7.29 -29.47 17.05
CA GLN A 546 -8.21 -29.64 15.94
C GLN A 546 -7.38 -29.65 14.66
N ALA A 547 -7.26 -30.85 14.09
CA ALA A 547 -6.51 -31.18 12.88
C ALA A 547 -6.98 -30.41 11.64
#